data_AF-A0A954PHP8-F1
#
_entry.id   AF-A0A954PHP8-F1
#
_cell.length_a   1.000
_cell.length_b   1.000
_cell.length_c   1.000
_cell.angle_alpha   90.00
_cell.angle_beta   90.00
_cell.angle_gamma   90.00
#
_symmetry.space_group_name_H-M   'P 1'
#
loop_
_entity.id
_entity.type
_entity.pdbx_description
1 polymer ?
#
loop_
_entity_poly.entity_id
_entity_poly.type
_entity_poly.pdbx_seq_one_letter_code
_entity_poly.pdbx_strand_id
1 'polypeptide(L)' 'MTFQFEKLLVYQKALDFADEVCSATEQFSRGYGFLVDQLNRAALSISANIAEGNGRF' A
#
# COMPACT_ATOMS: atom_id res chain seq x y z
N MET A 1 -0.12 -14.18 -15.46
CA MET A 1 -0.42 -13.05 -16.38
C MET A 1 0.13 -11.83 -15.67
N THR A 2 1.05 -11.09 -16.29
CA THR A 2 1.72 -9.93 -15.66
C THR A 2 0.99 -8.67 -16.09
N PHE A 3 0.54 -7.86 -15.15
CA PHE A 3 -0.09 -6.59 -15.47
C PHE A 3 0.97 -5.53 -15.82
N GLN A 4 0.65 -4.60 -16.72
CA GLN A 4 1.65 -3.61 -17.16
C GLN A 4 2.10 -2.68 -16.01
N PHE A 5 1.17 -2.30 -15.11
CA PHE A 5 1.49 -1.48 -13.95
C PHE A 5 2.51 -2.12 -13.01
N GLU A 6 2.64 -3.44 -12.97
CA GLU A 6 3.61 -4.14 -12.10
C GLU A 6 5.06 -3.77 -12.47
N LYS A 7 5.31 -3.33 -13.71
CA LYS A 7 6.62 -2.86 -14.18
C LYS A 7 6.93 -1.41 -13.78
N LEU A 8 5.93 -0.66 -13.30
CA LEU A 8 6.15 0.73 -12.89
C LEU A 8 6.97 0.77 -11.60
N LEU A 9 8.08 1.50 -11.62
CA LEU A 9 8.91 1.69 -10.43
C LEU A 9 8.11 2.31 -9.27
N VAL A 10 7.18 3.22 -9.59
CA VAL A 10 6.31 3.85 -8.58
C VAL A 10 5.32 2.85 -7.96
N TYR A 11 4.85 1.86 -8.72
CA TYR A 11 3.99 0.80 -8.18
C TYR A 11 4.76 -0.10 -7.22
N GLN A 12 5.96 -0.54 -7.61
CA GLN A 12 6.84 -1.35 -6.76
C GLN A 12 7.18 -0.61 -5.45
N LYS A 13 7.54 0.67 -5.54
CA LYS A 13 7.79 1.51 -4.35
C LYS A 13 6.56 1.68 -3.46
N ALA A 14 5.36 1.72 -4.04
CA ALA A 14 4.13 1.78 -3.27
C ALA A 14 3.84 0.48 -2.51
N LEU A 15 4.22 -0.68 -3.06
CA LEU A 15 4.17 -1.95 -2.35
C LEU A 15 5.19 -1.99 -1.21
N ASP A 16 6.45 -1.64 -1.49
CA ASP A 16 7.50 -1.56 -0.46
C ASP A 16 7.07 -0.65 0.70
N PHE A 17 6.50 0.51 0.38
CA PHE A 17 5.96 1.44 1.37
C PHE A 17 4.81 0.85 2.19
N ALA A 18 3.89 0.11 1.57
CA ALA A 18 2.81 -0.55 2.29
C ALA A 18 3.34 -1.62 3.26
N ASP A 19 4.35 -2.38 2.86
CA ASP A 19 5.02 -3.37 3.72
C ASP A 19 5.74 -2.72 4.90
N GLU A 20 6.42 -1.59 4.67
CA GLU A 20 7.06 -0.79 5.73
C GLU A 20 6.03 -0.25 6.73
N VAL A 21 4.89 0.26 6.25
CA VAL A 21 3.82 0.79 7.11
C VAL A 21 3.17 -0.32 7.93
N CYS A 22 2.87 -1.48 7.33
CA CYS A 22 2.37 -2.64 8.06
C CYS A 22 3.36 -3.06 9.16
N SER A 23 4.65 -3.21 8.81
CA SER A 23 5.70 -3.60 9.76
C SER A 23 5.89 -2.58 10.90
N ALA A 24 5.82 -1.29 10.59
CA ALA A 24 5.95 -0.22 11.59
C ALA A 24 4.73 -0.17 12.54
N THR A 25 3.53 -0.42 12.01
CA THR A 25 2.29 -0.35 12.80
C THR A 25 2.05 -1.57 13.68
N GLU A 26 2.68 -2.72 13.40
CA GLU A 26 2.67 -3.89 14.29
C GLU A 26 3.21 -3.60 15.70
N GLN A 27 4.09 -2.61 15.83
CA GLN A 27 4.72 -2.23 17.10
C GLN A 27 3.83 -1.30 17.94
N PHE A 28 2.65 -0.92 17.44
CA PHE A 28 1.78 0.01 18.15
C PHE A 28 1.18 -0.65 19.40
N SER A 29 1.13 0.10 20.49
CA SER A 29 0.57 -0.41 21.74
C SER A 29 -0.94 -0.68 21.62
N ARG A 30 -1.43 -1.59 22.46
CA ARG A 30 -2.85 -1.89 22.58
C ARG A 30 -3.66 -0.60 22.80
N GLY A 31 -4.73 -0.42 22.04
CA GLY A 31 -5.57 0.79 22.04
C GLY A 31 -5.49 1.61 20.75
N TYR A 32 -4.44 1.42 19.93
CA TYR A 32 -4.26 2.15 18.67
C TYR A 32 -4.66 1.36 17.41
N GLY A 33 -5.39 0.24 17.55
CA GLY A 33 -5.76 -0.61 16.41
C GLY A 33 -6.53 0.13 15.31
N PHE A 34 -7.29 1.16 15.66
CA PHE A 34 -7.96 2.02 14.68
C PHE A 34 -6.96 2.83 13.83
N LEU A 35 -5.87 3.34 14.42
CA LEU A 35 -4.81 4.03 13.66
C LEU A 35 -4.05 3.06 12.77
N VAL A 36 -3.77 1.85 13.27
CA VAL A 36 -3.15 0.77 12.48
C VAL A 36 -3.99 0.47 11.23
N ASP A 37 -5.31 0.28 11.38
CA ASP A 37 -6.22 0.06 10.25
C ASP A 37 -6.20 1.22 9.25
N GLN A 38 -6.29 2.46 9.74
CA GLN A 38 -6.29 3.65 8.87
C GLN A 38 -4.98 3.78 8.09
N LEU A 39 -3.82 3.59 8.74
CA LEU A 39 -2.52 3.71 8.10
C LEU A 39 -2.29 2.60 7.06
N ASN A 40 -2.59 1.34 7.42
CA ASN A 40 -2.40 0.22 6.50
C ASN A 40 -3.30 0.34 5.27
N ARG A 41 -4.56 0.74 5.45
CA ARG A 41 -5.49 0.96 4.33
C ARG A 41 -5.08 2.15 3.47
N ALA A 42 -4.62 3.24 4.08
CA ALA A 42 -4.14 4.40 3.35
C ALA A 42 -2.89 4.09 2.51
N ALA A 43 -1.93 3.35 3.08
CA ALA A 43 -0.71 2.94 2.37
C ALA A 43 -1.04 2.00 1.20
N LEU A 44 -1.87 0.98 1.42
CA LEU A 44 -2.29 0.05 0.38
C LEU A 44 -3.09 0.73 -0.74
N SER A 45 -3.84 1.79 -0.42
CA SER A 45 -4.61 2.57 -1.39
C SER A 45 -3.72 3.16 -2.51
N ILE A 46 -2.46 3.47 -2.23
CA ILE A 46 -1.53 4.05 -3.21
C ILE A 46 -1.29 3.08 -4.36
N SER A 47 -0.89 1.83 -4.07
CA SER A 47 -0.65 0.81 -5.10
C SER A 47 -1.94 0.43 -5.82
N ALA A 48 -3.06 0.36 -5.10
CA ALA A 48 -4.38 0.09 -5.67
C ALA A 48 -4.81 1.17 -6.70
N ASN A 49 -4.62 2.45 -6.37
CA ASN A 49 -4.96 3.55 -7.28
C ASN A 49 -4.03 3.62 -8.50
N ILE A 50 -2.75 3.27 -8.35
CA ILE A 50 -1.82 3.18 -9.50
C ILE A 50 -2.26 2.06 -10.45
N ALA A 51 -2.61 0.88 -9.90
CA ALA A 51 -3.09 -0.24 -10.69
C ALA A 51 -4.42 0.09 -11.39
N GLU A 52 -5.36 0.71 -10.68
CA GLU A 52 -6.64 1.14 -11.25
C GLU A 52 -6.46 2.19 -12.35
N GLY A 53 -5.60 3.20 -12.12
CA GLY A 53 -5.31 4.24 -13.10
C GLY A 53 -4.71 3.68 -14.40
N ASN A 54 -3.82 2.69 -14.29
CA ASN A 54 -3.24 2.03 -15.47
C ASN A 54 -4.21 1.09 -16.21
N GLY A 55 -5.28 0.64 -15.56
CA GLY A 55 -6.34 -0.12 -16.22
C GLY A 55 -7.35 0.73 -16.99
N ARG A 56 -7.33 2.06 -16.79
CA ARG A 56 -8.30 3.01 -17.37
C ARG A 56 -7.77 3.78 -18.59
N PHE A 57 -6.46 3.74 -18.87
CA PHE A 57 -5.79 4.44 -19.97
C PHE A 57 -4.75 3.52 -20.62
#